data_AF-A0A3A4RHJ5-F1
#
_entry.id   AF-A0A3A4RHJ5-F1
#
_cell.length_a   1.000
_cell.length_b   1.000
_cell.length_c   1.000
_cell.angle_alpha   90.00
_cell.angle_beta   90.00
_cell.angle_gamma   90.00
#
_symmetry.space_group_name_H-M   'P 1'
#
loop_
_entity.id
_entity.type
_entity.pdbx_description
1 polymer ?
#
loop_
_entity_poly.entity_id
_entity_poly.type
_entity_poly.pdbx_seq_one_letter_code
_entity_poly.pdbx_strand_id
1 'polypeptide(L)'
;KIEKEKIMLNERNYIARELHDTVTQTLFSSNLIAEVLPKLWKKDPESAIKRLNEIRMLNNLALTEIRALLFDLRPSSFKNEDPIAREKNKKFHKSYRKMVTEKLRSQPAVF
;
A
#
# COMPACT_ATOMS: atom_id res chain seq x y z
N LYS A 1 14.78 1.55 -30.88
CA LYS A 1 14.93 2.53 -29.77
C LYS A 1 13.56 3.04 -29.32
N ILE A 2 12.75 3.56 -30.25
CA ILE A 2 11.36 3.99 -30.04
C ILE A 2 10.46 2.86 -29.49
N GLU A 3 10.57 1.64 -30.02
CA GLU A 3 9.81 0.47 -29.52
C GLU A 3 10.06 0.17 -28.03
N LYS A 4 11.34 0.24 -27.60
CA LYS A 4 11.75 -0.02 -26.21
C LYS A 4 11.26 1.08 -25.27
N GLU A 5 11.30 2.33 -25.71
CA GLU A 5 10.78 3.47 -24.93
C GLU A 5 9.26 3.38 -24.77
N LYS A 6 8.53 2.95 -25.81
CA LYS A 6 7.09 2.74 -25.77
C LYS A 6 6.69 1.59 -24.83
N ILE A 7 7.42 0.46 -24.88
CA ILE A 7 7.23 -0.67 -23.96
C ILE A 7 7.48 -0.22 -22.51
N MET A 8 8.56 0.52 -22.26
CA MET A 8 8.89 1.03 -20.92
C MET A 8 7.83 1.98 -20.37
N LEU A 9 7.25 2.83 -21.22
CA LEU A 9 6.20 3.77 -20.83
C LEU A 9 4.90 3.03 -20.47
N ASN A 10 4.52 2.03 -21.26
CA ASN A 10 3.33 1.21 -21.01
C ASN A 10 3.44 0.44 -19.68
N GLU A 11 4.60 -0.17 -19.43
CA GLU A 11 4.86 -0.88 -18.17
C GLU A 11 4.76 0.06 -16.96
N ARG A 12 5.31 1.27 -17.08
CA ARG A 12 5.23 2.29 -16.03
C ARG A 12 3.78 2.71 -15.76
N ASN A 13 2.98 2.91 -16.80
CA ASN A 13 1.56 3.27 -16.66
C ASN A 13 0.74 2.13 -16.04
N TYR A 14 1.04 0.88 -16.41
CA TYR A 14 0.42 -0.30 -15.82
C TYR A 14 0.70 -0.39 -14.32
N ILE A 15 1.98 -0.33 -13.93
CA ILE A 15 2.40 -0.33 -12.52
C ILE A 15 1.74 0.81 -11.75
N ALA A 16 1.62 1.99 -12.38
CA ALA A 16 1.01 3.14 -11.75
C ALA A 16 -0.47 2.91 -11.39
N ARG A 17 -1.21 2.28 -12.30
CA ARG A 17 -2.61 1.93 -12.10
C ARG A 17 -2.78 0.87 -11.01
N GLU A 18 -2.00 -0.21 -11.08
CA GLU A 18 -2.06 -1.30 -10.09
C GLU A 18 -1.78 -0.81 -8.65
N LEU A 19 -0.78 0.05 -8.49
CA LEU A 19 -0.47 0.67 -7.19
C LEU A 19 -1.59 1.61 -6.73
N HIS A 20 -2.12 2.45 -7.62
CA HIS A 20 -3.23 3.33 -7.31
C HIS A 20 -4.50 2.57 -6.88
N ASP A 21 -4.84 1.49 -7.56
CA ASP A 21 -6.01 0.67 -7.26
C ASP A 21 -5.83 -0.03 -5.90
N THR A 22 -4.64 -0.57 -5.64
CA THR A 22 -4.30 -1.16 -4.34
C THR A 22 -4.42 -0.14 -3.20
N VAL A 23 -3.92 1.07 -3.40
CA VAL A 23 -4.03 2.18 -2.43
C VAL A 23 -5.49 2.52 -2.17
N THR A 24 -6.29 2.67 -3.24
CA THR A 24 -7.72 3.01 -3.16
C THR A 24 -8.49 1.96 -2.37
N GLN A 25 -8.27 0.67 -2.67
CA GLN A 25 -8.89 -0.45 -1.94
C GLN A 25 -8.48 -0.48 -0.45
N THR A 26 -7.22 -0.16 -0.16
CA THR A 26 -6.70 -0.15 1.21
C THR A 26 -7.35 0.98 2.03
N LEU A 27 -7.44 2.18 1.46
CA LEU A 27 -8.10 3.32 2.11
C LEU A 27 -9.61 3.11 2.25
N PHE A 28 -10.25 2.49 1.26
CA PHE A 28 -11.67 2.14 1.35
C PHE A 28 -11.94 1.19 2.53
N SER A 29 -11.15 0.13 2.67
CA SER A 29 -11.24 -0.79 3.82
C SER A 29 -11.03 -0.06 5.15
N SER A 30 -10.05 0.84 5.23
CA SER A 30 -9.77 1.67 6.41
C SER A 30 -10.97 2.54 6.81
N ASN A 31 -11.62 3.17 5.83
CA ASN A 31 -12.81 3.98 6.04
C ASN A 31 -14.00 3.16 6.55
N LEU A 32 -14.26 1.97 5.99
CA LEU A 32 -15.33 1.09 6.46
C LEU A 32 -15.16 0.71 7.93
N ILE A 33 -13.93 0.41 8.36
CA ILE A 33 -13.63 0.10 9.76
C ILE A 33 -13.86 1.34 10.64
N ALA A 34 -13.46 2.52 10.16
CA ALA A 34 -13.64 3.78 10.88
C ALA A 34 -15.12 4.15 11.08
N GLU A 35 -15.99 3.87 10.10
CA GLU A 35 -17.43 4.14 10.20
C GLU A 35 -18.13 3.35 11.32
N VAL A 36 -17.72 2.09 11.54
CA VAL A 36 -18.31 1.24 12.59
C VAL A 36 -17.64 1.43 13.96
N LEU A 37 -16.47 2.06 14.00
CA LEU A 37 -15.65 2.20 15.20
C LEU A 37 -16.37 2.87 16.38
N PRO A 38 -17.15 3.97 16.22
CA PRO A 38 -17.84 4.60 17.35
C PRO A 38 -18.90 3.71 18.00
N LYS A 39 -19.58 2.87 17.22
CA LYS A 39 -20.56 1.90 17.73
C LYS A 39 -19.84 0.78 18.48
N LEU A 40 -18.76 0.26 17.90
CA LEU A 40 -17.94 -0.78 18.53
C LEU A 40 -17.31 -0.29 19.83
N TRP A 41 -16.84 0.96 19.88
CA TRP A 41 -16.23 1.57 21.07
C TRP A 41 -17.17 1.58 22.28
N LYS A 42 -18.48 1.74 22.07
CA LYS A 42 -19.48 1.71 23.15
C LYS A 42 -19.81 0.29 23.62
N LYS A 43 -19.74 -0.70 22.72
CA LYS A 43 -20.17 -2.09 22.99
C LYS A 43 -19.01 -2.95 23.50
N ASP A 44 -17.84 -2.80 22.88
CA ASP A 44 -16.64 -3.59 23.14
C ASP A 44 -15.39 -2.72 22.85
N PRO A 45 -14.91 -1.97 23.86
CA PRO A 45 -13.73 -1.12 23.73
C PRO A 45 -12.45 -1.89 23.37
N GLU A 46 -12.28 -3.14 23.81
CA GLU A 46 -11.09 -3.93 23.50
C GLU A 46 -11.04 -4.28 22.01
N SER A 47 -12.16 -4.71 21.44
CA SER A 47 -12.27 -4.94 20.00
C SER A 47 -12.13 -3.64 19.21
N ALA A 48 -12.63 -2.52 19.73
CA ALA A 48 -12.44 -1.22 19.10
C ALA A 48 -10.96 -0.79 19.05
N ILE A 49 -10.18 -1.05 20.09
CA ILE A 49 -8.71 -0.82 20.08
C ILE A 49 -8.03 -1.69 19.01
N LYS A 50 -8.45 -2.95 18.83
CA LYS A 50 -7.92 -3.82 17.76
C LYS A 50 -8.23 -3.23 16.37
N ARG A 51 -9.47 -2.81 16.13
CA ARG A 51 -9.89 -2.16 14.87
C ARG A 51 -9.18 -0.83 14.60
N LEU A 52 -8.92 -0.04 15.64
CA LEU A 52 -8.12 1.18 15.50
C LEU A 52 -6.67 0.89 15.08
N ASN A 53 -6.07 -0.20 15.61
CA ASN A 53 -4.75 -0.64 15.17
C ASN A 53 -4.75 -1.12 13.72
N GLU A 54 -5.82 -1.78 13.28
CA GLU A 54 -6.03 -2.20 11.89
C GLU A 54 -6.10 -1.00 10.93
N ILE A 55 -6.90 0.02 11.25
CA ILE A 55 -6.94 1.31 10.50
C ILE A 55 -5.54 1.89 10.36
N ARG A 56 -4.78 1.97 11.47
CA ARG A 56 -3.40 2.50 11.45
C ARG A 56 -2.49 1.69 10.53
N MET A 57 -2.61 0.37 10.53
CA MET A 57 -1.83 -0.50 9.65
C MET A 57 -2.19 -0.30 8.18
N LEU A 58 -3.48 -0.25 7.84
CA LEU A 58 -3.95 -0.02 6.47
C LEU A 58 -3.50 1.34 5.94
N ASN A 59 -3.61 2.40 6.74
CA ASN A 59 -3.16 3.74 6.34
C ASN A 59 -1.64 3.79 6.10
N ASN A 60 -0.84 3.13 6.94
CA ASN A 60 0.61 3.05 6.73
C ASN A 60 0.98 2.23 5.49
N LEU A 61 0.22 1.17 5.19
CA LEU A 61 0.37 0.41 3.94
C LEU A 61 0.08 1.30 2.73
N ALA A 62 -1.06 2.00 2.71
CA ALA A 62 -1.42 2.91 1.63
C ALA A 62 -0.36 4.00 1.40
N LEU A 63 0.15 4.62 2.47
CA LEU A 63 1.22 5.62 2.38
C LEU A 63 2.52 5.04 1.81
N THR A 64 2.86 3.81 2.19
CA THR A 64 4.05 3.13 1.68
C THR A 64 3.90 2.86 0.18
N GLU A 65 2.76 2.34 -0.27
CA GLU A 65 2.49 2.07 -1.69
C GLU A 65 2.47 3.35 -2.55
N ILE A 66 1.89 4.46 -2.07
CA ILE A 66 1.94 5.76 -2.77
C ILE A 66 3.39 6.26 -2.90
N ARG A 67 4.22 6.09 -1.87
CA ARG A 67 5.64 6.48 -1.94
C ARG A 67 6.42 5.64 -2.94
N ALA A 68 6.09 4.34 -3.05
CA ALA A 68 6.61 3.47 -4.11
C ALA A 68 6.25 4.01 -5.49
N LEU A 69 4.96 4.32 -5.70
CA LEU A 69 4.45 4.87 -6.95
C LEU A 69 5.19 6.17 -7.33
N LEU A 70 5.32 7.11 -6.38
CA LEU A 70 6.03 8.37 -6.61
C LEU A 70 7.53 8.16 -6.90
N PHE A 71 8.14 7.11 -6.36
CA PHE A 71 9.52 6.74 -6.70
C PHE A 71 9.61 6.21 -8.14
N ASP A 72 8.73 5.29 -8.53
CA ASP A 72 8.70 4.72 -9.88
C ASP A 72 8.19 5.70 -10.96
N LEU A 73 7.46 6.76 -10.55
CA LEU A 73 6.98 7.84 -11.42
C LEU A 73 7.93 9.04 -11.52
N ARG A 74 9.16 9.02 -10.96
CA ARG A 74 10.10 10.11 -11.23
C ARG A 74 10.50 10.12 -12.71
N PRO A 75 10.61 11.31 -13.34
CA PRO A 75 11.02 11.41 -14.74
C PRO A 75 12.45 10.87 -14.92
N SER A 76 12.62 10.01 -15.92
CA SER A 76 13.86 9.35 -16.35
C SER A 76 14.94 10.30 -16.89
N SER A 77 14.77 11.62 -16.73
CA SER A 77 15.82 12.62 -16.92
C SER A 77 16.98 12.43 -15.94
N PHE A 78 16.78 11.71 -14.83
CA PHE A 78 17.86 11.10 -14.07
C PHE A 78 18.29 9.78 -14.73
N LYS A 79 19.09 9.86 -15.78
CA LYS A 79 19.69 8.69 -16.48
C LYS A 79 20.58 7.78 -15.61
N ASN A 80 20.77 8.13 -14.34
CA ASN A 80 21.59 7.42 -13.37
C ASN A 80 20.73 6.94 -12.18
N GLU A 81 19.57 6.34 -12.45
CA GLU A 81 18.87 5.57 -11.40
C GLU A 81 19.71 4.35 -11.05
N ASP A 82 20.24 4.30 -9.83
CA ASP A 82 20.95 3.13 -9.31
C ASP A 82 20.01 1.91 -9.33
N PRO A 83 20.28 0.89 -10.19
CA PRO A 83 19.46 -0.31 -10.27
C PRO A 83 19.33 -1.02 -8.92
N ILE A 84 20.36 -0.89 -8.06
CA ILE A 84 20.37 -1.45 -6.71
C ILE A 84 19.35 -0.74 -5.82
N ALA A 85 19.24 0.59 -5.92
CA ALA A 85 18.26 1.37 -5.17
C ALA A 85 16.82 1.00 -5.56
N ARG A 86 16.56 0.81 -6.87
CA ARG A 86 15.25 0.38 -7.37
C ARG A 86 14.88 -1.01 -6.90
N GLU A 87 15.82 -1.96 -6.95
CA GLU A 87 15.60 -3.33 -6.48
C GLU A 87 15.41 -3.38 -4.95
N LYS A 88 16.18 -2.60 -4.19
CA LYS A 88 15.98 -2.44 -2.73
C LYS A 88 14.60 -1.89 -2.42
N ASN A 89 14.15 -0.88 -3.17
CA ASN A 89 12.82 -0.30 -3.00
C ASN A 89 11.72 -1.34 -3.25
N LYS A 90 11.80 -2.10 -4.35
CA LYS A 90 10.85 -3.19 -4.66
C LYS A 90 10.83 -4.27 -3.58
N LYS A 91 12.01 -4.73 -3.12
CA LYS A 91 12.13 -5.73 -2.04
C LYS A 91 11.53 -5.25 -0.73
N PHE A 92 11.78 -3.99 -0.36
CA PHE A 92 11.21 -3.38 0.84
C PHE A 92 9.68 -3.40 0.81
N HIS A 93 9.08 -2.92 -0.28
CA HIS A 93 7.62 -2.86 -0.43
C HIS A 93 6.98 -4.26 -0.40
N LYS A 94 7.57 -5.23 -1.11
CA LYS A 94 7.11 -6.62 -1.09
C LYS A 94 7.17 -7.24 0.31
N SER A 95 8.25 -6.99 1.05
CA SER A 95 8.43 -7.47 2.43
C SER A 95 7.42 -6.82 3.38
N TYR A 96 7.27 -5.50 3.30
CA TYR A 96 6.35 -4.73 4.13
C TYR A 96 4.90 -5.17 3.92
N ARG A 97 4.47 -5.32 2.66
CA ARG A 97 3.13 -5.82 2.31
C ARG A 97 2.89 -7.22 2.87
N LYS A 98 3.86 -8.14 2.74
CA LYS A 98 3.75 -9.50 3.30
C LYS A 98 3.58 -9.47 4.82
N MET A 99 4.43 -8.71 5.52
CA MET A 99 4.37 -8.55 6.97
C MET A 99 3.02 -7.99 7.44
N VAL A 100 2.51 -6.94 6.79
CA VAL A 100 1.22 -6.34 7.12
C VAL A 100 0.07 -7.33 6.87
N THR A 101 0.09 -8.03 5.73
CA THR A 101 -0.95 -9.02 5.39
C THR A 101 -0.97 -10.19 6.37
N GLU A 102 0.20 -10.71 6.76
CA GLU A 102 0.31 -11.76 7.78
C GLU A 102 -0.21 -11.29 9.14
N LYS A 103 0.16 -10.07 9.55
CA LYS A 103 -0.30 -9.47 10.81
C LYS A 103 -1.82 -9.18 10.82
N LEU A 104 -2.42 -8.90 9.68
CA LEU A 104 -3.88 -8.76 9.55
C LEU A 104 -4.57 -10.13 9.62
N ARG A 105 -4.03 -11.16 8.95
CA ARG A 105 -4.58 -12.53 8.99
C ARG A 105 -4.46 -13.19 10.36
N SER A 106 -3.42 -12.87 11.13
CA SER A 106 -3.23 -13.40 12.47
C SER A 106 -4.15 -12.76 13.51
N GLN A 107 -4.84 -11.67 13.18
CA GLN A 107 -5.84 -11.09 14.07
C GLN A 107 -7.13 -11.89 13.97
N PRO A 108 -7.74 -12.30 15.11
CA PRO A 108 -8.99 -13.03 15.07
C PRO A 108 -10.06 -12.18 14.36
N ALA A 109 -10.80 -12.81 13.46
CA ALA A 109 -11.98 -12.21 12.85
C ALA A 109 -13.05 -12.05 13.93
N VAL A 110 -13.05 -10.91 14.63
CA VAL A 110 -14.13 -10.55 15.54
C VAL A 110 -15.29 -10.05 14.67
N PHE A 111 -16.10 -10.98 14.20
CA PHE A 111 -17.44 -10.72 13.65
C PHE A 111 -18.47 -10.86 14.76
#